data_AF-A0A259MZ47-F1
#
_entry.id   AF-A0A259MZ47-F1
#
_cell.length_a   1.000
_cell.length_b   1.000
_cell.length_c   1.000
_cell.angle_alpha   90.00
_cell.angle_beta   90.00
_cell.angle_gamma   90.00
#
_symmetry.space_group_name_H-M   'P 1'
#
loop_
_entity.id
_entity.type
_entity.pdbx_description
1 polymer ?
#
loop_
_entity_poly.entity_id
_entity_poly.type
_entity_poly.pdbx_seq_one_letter_code
_entity_poly.pdbx_strand_id
1 'polypeptide(L)'
;IIAEQSQRLFFGSGLCFKSVLAARAAALIGWAALGHNDRIGGLVFADNEHHEVKPRRSKQSLLQLLNLLARANQALGPQTQASAGRDNFGLALRRAREVLRPGSLVIVLCDERALSDNAEQQLTLLARHTDLLLLPLSDPLDRALPAAGLLRFTQNGAQLELDSHNGDLRRAYRNQALAREARWQRLAQKLGVPLLPLSTQLELVEQLQEQLSGLQARKSL
;
A
#
# COMPACT_ATOMS: atom_id res chain seq x y z
N ILE A 1 -11.21 -3.35 -3.21
CA ILE A 1 -9.89 -3.20 -2.55
C ILE A 1 -8.80 -3.46 -3.58
N ILE A 2 -7.85 -2.54 -3.74
CA ILE A 2 -6.65 -2.72 -4.56
C ILE A 2 -5.49 -2.93 -3.59
N ALA A 3 -4.79 -4.05 -3.68
CA ALA A 3 -3.74 -4.42 -2.73
C ALA A 3 -2.49 -4.90 -3.46
N GLU A 4 -1.35 -4.29 -3.13
CA GLU A 4 -0.04 -4.72 -3.58
C GLU A 4 0.41 -5.97 -2.80
N GLN A 5 0.99 -6.94 -3.51
CA GLN A 5 1.72 -8.09 -3.00
C GLN A 5 2.96 -8.29 -3.90
N SER A 6 3.80 -7.26 -3.98
CA SER A 6 5.05 -7.25 -4.76
C SER A 6 6.26 -7.52 -3.87
N GLN A 7 7.41 -7.81 -4.49
CA GLN A 7 8.69 -7.97 -3.81
C GLN A 7 9.08 -6.72 -3.01
N ARG A 8 8.59 -5.53 -3.41
CA ARG A 8 8.78 -4.28 -2.65
C ARG A 8 8.15 -4.35 -1.25
N LEU A 9 7.06 -5.09 -1.09
CA LEU A 9 6.36 -5.28 0.17
C LEU A 9 6.93 -6.47 0.98
N PHE A 10 7.84 -7.26 0.40
CA PHE A 10 8.60 -8.31 1.10
C PHE A 10 9.73 -7.68 1.93
N PHE A 11 9.36 -6.77 2.82
CA PHE A 11 10.24 -6.05 3.72
C PHE A 11 9.48 -5.60 4.97
N GLY A 12 10.14 -5.66 6.13
CA GLY A 12 9.66 -5.08 7.36
C GLY A 12 10.68 -5.21 8.49
N SER A 13 10.95 -4.10 9.17
CA SER A 13 11.75 -3.99 10.39
C SER A 13 10.89 -3.85 11.66
N GLY A 14 9.58 -3.69 11.50
CA GLY A 14 8.62 -3.57 12.59
C GLY A 14 8.03 -4.91 13.01
N LEU A 15 6.72 -4.91 13.28
CA LEU A 15 5.95 -6.05 13.78
C LEU A 15 5.65 -7.10 12.70
N CYS A 16 5.60 -6.68 11.44
CA CYS A 16 5.37 -7.57 10.30
C CYS A 16 5.90 -6.97 8.99
N PHE A 17 5.94 -7.76 7.92
CA PHE A 17 6.21 -7.24 6.59
C PHE A 17 5.06 -6.37 6.08
N LYS A 18 5.39 -5.39 5.22
CA LYS A 18 4.39 -4.54 4.56
C LYS A 18 3.34 -5.37 3.79
N SER A 19 3.74 -6.49 3.20
CA SER A 19 2.86 -7.42 2.50
C SER A 19 1.81 -8.05 3.43
N VAL A 20 2.21 -8.39 4.65
CA VAL A 20 1.33 -8.92 5.70
C VAL A 20 0.41 -7.83 6.22
N LEU A 21 0.92 -6.62 6.45
CA LEU A 21 0.13 -5.45 6.85
C LEU A 21 -0.97 -5.15 5.81
N ALA A 22 -0.63 -5.16 4.51
CA ALA A 22 -1.57 -4.99 3.41
C ALA A 22 -2.69 -6.04 3.43
N ALA A 23 -2.31 -7.32 3.61
CA ALA A 23 -3.27 -8.43 3.64
C ALA A 23 -4.19 -8.35 4.87
N ARG A 24 -3.65 -8.02 6.05
CA ARG A 24 -4.44 -7.83 7.29
C ARG A 24 -5.41 -6.65 7.15
N ALA A 25 -4.96 -5.52 6.59
CA ALA A 25 -5.80 -4.36 6.35
C ALA A 25 -6.93 -4.68 5.35
N ALA A 26 -6.60 -5.33 4.24
CA ALA A 26 -7.59 -5.77 3.26
C ALA A 26 -8.62 -6.74 3.87
N ALA A 27 -8.18 -7.65 4.74
CA ALA A 27 -9.06 -8.58 5.43
C ALA A 27 -10.01 -7.87 6.40
N LEU A 28 -9.48 -6.99 7.26
CA LEU A 28 -10.28 -6.23 8.22
C LEU A 28 -11.35 -5.41 7.51
N ILE A 29 -10.96 -4.67 6.48
CA ILE A 29 -11.89 -3.83 5.73
C ILE A 29 -12.89 -4.68 4.93
N GLY A 30 -12.44 -5.78 4.34
CA GLY A 30 -13.31 -6.71 3.62
C GLY A 30 -14.39 -7.31 4.52
N TRP A 31 -14.05 -7.72 5.74
CA TRP A 31 -15.02 -8.22 6.72
C TRP A 31 -15.95 -7.12 7.22
N ALA A 32 -15.43 -5.92 7.52
CA ALA A 32 -16.26 -4.79 7.93
C ALA A 32 -17.31 -4.45 6.87
N ALA A 33 -16.90 -4.31 5.61
CA ALA A 33 -17.80 -3.99 4.51
C ALA A 33 -18.83 -5.12 4.27
N LEU A 34 -18.42 -6.40 4.38
CA LEU A 34 -19.37 -7.51 4.28
C LEU A 34 -20.40 -7.49 5.43
N GLY A 35 -19.97 -7.12 6.64
CA GLY A 35 -20.85 -6.93 7.80
C GLY A 35 -21.87 -5.80 7.60
N HIS A 36 -21.52 -4.77 6.83
CA HIS A 36 -22.43 -3.71 6.40
C HIS A 36 -23.26 -4.05 5.15
N ASN A 37 -23.25 -5.32 4.70
CA ASN A 37 -23.98 -5.80 3.52
C ASN A 37 -23.56 -5.11 2.20
N ASP A 38 -22.31 -4.65 2.13
CA ASP A 38 -21.73 -4.08 0.91
C ASP A 38 -21.27 -5.16 -0.08
N ARG A 39 -21.00 -4.74 -1.32
CA ARG A 39 -20.40 -5.59 -2.36
C ARG A 39 -18.89 -5.50 -2.29
N ILE A 40 -18.22 -6.62 -2.02
CA ILE A 40 -16.77 -6.65 -1.82
C ILE A 40 -16.14 -7.43 -2.96
N GLY A 41 -15.10 -6.82 -3.53
CA GLY A 41 -14.22 -7.39 -4.52
C GLY A 41 -12.85 -6.74 -4.41
N GLY A 42 -11.91 -7.19 -5.23
CA GLY A 42 -10.59 -6.60 -5.21
C GLY A 42 -9.70 -7.01 -6.34
N LEU A 43 -8.58 -6.29 -6.43
CA LEU A 43 -7.50 -6.52 -7.37
C LEU A 43 -6.22 -6.66 -6.54
N VAL A 44 -5.60 -7.82 -6.62
CA VAL A 44 -4.30 -8.11 -6.00
C VAL A 44 -3.26 -8.05 -7.12
N PHE A 45 -2.24 -7.21 -6.98
CA PHE A 45 -1.18 -7.10 -7.99
C PHE A 45 0.19 -7.36 -7.37
N ALA A 46 1.01 -8.07 -8.12
CA ALA A 46 2.41 -8.39 -7.80
C ALA A 46 3.32 -7.81 -8.91
N ASP A 47 4.59 -8.22 -8.94
CA ASP A 47 5.56 -7.69 -9.91
C ASP A 47 5.25 -8.08 -11.37
N ASN A 48 4.64 -9.25 -11.58
CA ASN A 48 4.46 -9.83 -12.91
C ASN A 48 3.01 -10.18 -13.26
N GLU A 49 2.10 -10.13 -12.29
CA GLU A 49 0.73 -10.58 -12.45
C GLU A 49 -0.25 -9.76 -11.60
N HIS A 50 -1.52 -9.83 -11.97
CA HIS A 50 -2.62 -9.33 -11.16
C HIS A 50 -3.81 -10.28 -11.25
N HIS A 51 -4.53 -10.40 -10.15
CA HIS A 51 -5.71 -11.24 -10.02
C HIS A 51 -6.87 -10.42 -9.48
N GLU A 52 -8.07 -10.66 -9.99
CA GLU A 52 -9.26 -9.89 -9.62
C GLU A 52 -10.43 -10.76 -9.17
N VAL A 53 -11.18 -10.25 -8.20
CA VAL A 53 -12.46 -10.79 -7.76
C VAL A 53 -13.52 -9.70 -7.93
N LYS A 54 -14.52 -9.98 -8.76
CA LYS A 54 -15.62 -9.03 -9.01
C LYS A 54 -16.41 -8.76 -7.72
N PRO A 55 -16.83 -7.51 -7.46
CA PRO A 55 -17.58 -7.18 -6.24
C PRO A 55 -18.90 -7.95 -6.10
N ARG A 56 -19.07 -8.68 -4.99
CA ARG A 56 -20.30 -9.42 -4.65
C ARG A 56 -20.62 -9.30 -3.17
N ARG A 57 -21.91 -9.38 -2.81
CA ARG A 57 -22.38 -9.49 -1.41
C ARG A 57 -22.27 -10.95 -0.94
N SER A 58 -21.06 -11.47 -0.89
CA SER A 58 -20.85 -12.90 -0.61
C SER A 58 -19.59 -13.13 0.19
N LYS A 59 -19.75 -13.87 1.30
CA LYS A 59 -18.63 -14.39 2.09
C LYS A 59 -17.66 -15.20 1.23
N GLN A 60 -18.16 -15.98 0.28
CA GLN A 60 -17.32 -16.76 -0.63
C GLN A 60 -16.45 -15.85 -1.51
N SER A 61 -16.99 -14.73 -1.99
CA SER A 61 -16.23 -13.74 -2.78
C SER A 61 -15.12 -13.09 -1.96
N LEU A 62 -15.41 -12.76 -0.69
CA LEU A 62 -14.38 -12.25 0.23
C LEU A 62 -13.29 -13.30 0.47
N LEU A 63 -13.65 -14.55 0.78
CA LEU A 63 -12.68 -15.63 0.98
C LEU A 63 -11.82 -15.90 -0.26
N GLN A 64 -12.38 -15.76 -1.47
CA GLN A 64 -11.61 -15.82 -2.72
C GLN A 64 -10.56 -14.70 -2.78
N LEU A 65 -10.92 -13.47 -2.44
CA LEU A 65 -9.97 -12.35 -2.39
C LEU A 65 -8.86 -12.59 -1.35
N LEU A 66 -9.22 -13.08 -0.16
CA LEU A 66 -8.24 -13.41 0.88
C LEU A 66 -7.30 -14.53 0.47
N ASN A 67 -7.80 -15.54 -0.25
CA ASN A 67 -6.96 -16.61 -0.80
C ASN A 67 -5.98 -16.07 -1.86
N LEU A 68 -6.40 -15.14 -2.73
CA LEU A 68 -5.49 -14.48 -3.67
C LEU A 68 -4.39 -13.70 -2.95
N LEU A 69 -4.75 -12.94 -1.91
CA LEU A 69 -3.77 -12.23 -1.07
C LEU A 69 -2.77 -13.20 -0.43
N ALA A 70 -3.26 -14.27 0.18
CA ALA A 70 -2.42 -15.27 0.84
C ALA A 70 -1.47 -15.97 -0.14
N ARG A 71 -1.97 -16.37 -1.31
CA ARG A 71 -1.16 -17.00 -2.37
C ARG A 71 -0.09 -16.05 -2.90
N ALA A 72 -0.46 -14.82 -3.23
CA ALA A 72 0.50 -13.81 -3.70
C ALA A 72 1.55 -13.51 -2.65
N ASN A 73 1.17 -13.43 -1.37
CA ASN A 73 2.10 -13.24 -0.26
C ASN A 73 3.08 -14.41 -0.11
N GLN A 74 2.60 -15.65 -0.20
CA GLN A 74 3.42 -16.87 -0.13
C GLN A 74 4.38 -17.05 -1.31
N ALA A 75 4.09 -16.40 -2.45
CA ALA A 75 4.98 -16.39 -3.60
C ALA A 75 6.14 -15.37 -3.48
N LEU A 76 6.11 -14.51 -2.46
CA LEU A 76 7.19 -13.58 -2.16
C LEU A 76 8.37 -14.32 -1.51
N GLY A 77 9.59 -13.97 -1.90
CA GLY A 77 10.76 -14.62 -1.36
C GLY A 77 12.07 -14.04 -1.90
N PRO A 78 13.21 -14.39 -1.29
CA PRO A 78 14.52 -13.85 -1.65
C PRO A 78 14.97 -14.21 -3.09
N GLN A 79 14.39 -15.27 -3.68
CA GLN A 79 14.69 -15.71 -5.05
C GLN A 79 13.68 -15.19 -6.08
N THR A 80 12.63 -14.48 -5.65
CA THR A 80 11.61 -13.94 -6.55
C THR A 80 12.16 -12.71 -7.25
N GLN A 81 12.26 -12.77 -8.59
CA GLN A 81 12.74 -11.64 -9.38
C GLN A 81 11.68 -10.54 -9.42
N ALA A 82 12.02 -9.38 -8.84
CA ALA A 82 11.27 -8.16 -9.06
C ALA A 82 11.39 -7.73 -10.53
N SER A 83 10.27 -7.43 -11.19
CA SER A 83 10.28 -6.81 -12.52
C SER A 83 10.76 -5.36 -12.40
N ALA A 84 12.06 -5.14 -12.58
CA ALA A 84 12.63 -3.82 -12.58
C ALA A 84 12.04 -2.98 -13.73
N GLY A 85 11.46 -1.82 -13.40
CA GLY A 85 11.03 -0.82 -14.38
C GLY A 85 9.59 -0.91 -14.90
N ARG A 86 8.78 -1.89 -14.46
CA ARG A 86 7.36 -1.95 -14.84
C ARG A 86 6.49 -1.19 -13.84
N ASP A 87 5.64 -0.28 -14.32
CA ASP A 87 4.69 0.47 -13.48
C ASP A 87 3.45 -0.37 -13.15
N ASN A 88 3.65 -1.38 -12.30
CA ASN A 88 2.60 -2.33 -11.93
C ASN A 88 1.44 -1.67 -11.18
N PHE A 89 1.73 -0.62 -10.40
CA PHE A 89 0.69 0.13 -9.70
C PHE A 89 -0.17 0.94 -10.68
N GLY A 90 0.44 1.66 -11.63
CA GLY A 90 -0.29 2.34 -12.69
C GLY A 90 -1.15 1.38 -13.54
N LEU A 91 -0.63 0.19 -13.86
CA LEU A 91 -1.38 -0.85 -14.56
C LEU A 91 -2.56 -1.38 -13.73
N ALA A 92 -2.36 -1.63 -12.43
CA ALA A 92 -3.40 -2.05 -11.51
C ALA A 92 -4.53 -1.01 -11.40
N LEU A 93 -4.18 0.28 -11.33
CA LEU A 93 -5.16 1.38 -11.30
C LEU A 93 -5.93 1.49 -12.61
N ARG A 94 -5.25 1.33 -13.76
CA ARG A 94 -5.91 1.30 -15.08
C ARG A 94 -6.90 0.14 -15.15
N ARG A 95 -6.47 -1.07 -14.75
CA ARG A 95 -7.32 -2.25 -14.75
C ARG A 95 -8.52 -2.08 -13.83
N ALA A 96 -8.32 -1.50 -12.64
CA ALA A 96 -9.41 -1.24 -11.71
C ALA A 96 -10.50 -0.34 -12.32
N ARG A 97 -10.11 0.69 -13.08
CA ARG A 97 -11.08 1.58 -13.78
C ARG A 97 -11.97 0.84 -14.78
N GLU A 98 -11.50 -0.26 -15.38
CA GLU A 98 -12.29 -1.06 -16.33
C GLU A 98 -13.36 -1.92 -15.62
N VAL A 99 -13.18 -2.21 -14.34
CA VAL A 99 -14.02 -3.14 -13.56
C VAL A 99 -14.92 -2.42 -12.56
N LEU A 100 -14.48 -1.25 -12.07
CA LEU A 100 -15.20 -0.47 -11.07
C LEU A 100 -16.40 0.24 -11.67
N ARG A 101 -17.51 0.24 -10.93
CA ARG A 101 -18.71 0.99 -11.28
C ARG A 101 -18.68 2.38 -10.64
N PRO A 102 -19.28 3.40 -11.25
CA PRO A 102 -19.45 4.70 -10.60
C PRO A 102 -20.09 4.58 -9.21
N GLY A 103 -19.62 5.38 -8.25
CA GLY A 103 -20.06 5.34 -6.85
C GLY A 103 -19.46 4.21 -6.01
N SER A 104 -18.45 3.48 -6.52
CA SER A 104 -17.71 2.51 -5.71
C SER A 104 -16.77 3.22 -4.74
N LEU A 105 -16.57 2.67 -3.55
CA LEU A 105 -15.44 3.01 -2.67
C LEU A 105 -14.23 2.14 -3.03
N VAL A 106 -13.12 2.78 -3.40
CA VAL A 106 -11.86 2.13 -3.73
C VAL A 106 -10.86 2.39 -2.61
N ILE A 107 -10.42 1.31 -1.99
CA ILE A 107 -9.36 1.33 -0.98
C ILE A 107 -8.08 0.85 -1.64
N VAL A 108 -7.02 1.66 -1.54
CA VAL A 108 -5.72 1.38 -2.14
C VAL A 108 -4.69 1.13 -1.06
N LEU A 109 -4.11 -0.07 -1.08
CA LEU A 109 -3.05 -0.54 -0.17
C LEU A 109 -1.81 -0.82 -1.00
N CYS A 110 -0.84 0.09 -0.99
CA CYS A 110 0.40 -0.03 -1.77
C CYS A 110 1.58 0.59 -1.03
N ASP A 111 2.79 0.30 -1.46
CA ASP A 111 3.99 0.93 -0.89
C ASP A 111 3.98 2.45 -1.10
N GLU A 112 4.45 3.23 -0.13
CA GLU A 112 4.56 4.69 -0.28
C GLU A 112 5.44 5.11 -1.48
N ARG A 113 6.37 4.26 -1.93
CA ARG A 113 7.24 4.48 -3.10
C ARG A 113 6.55 4.17 -4.43
N ALA A 114 5.33 3.63 -4.42
CA ALA A 114 4.59 3.30 -5.64
C ALA A 114 4.09 4.54 -6.40
N LEU A 115 4.04 5.71 -5.77
CA LEU A 115 3.48 6.92 -6.35
C LEU A 115 4.39 7.57 -7.39
N SER A 116 4.21 7.16 -8.64
CA SER A 116 4.77 7.77 -9.85
C SER A 116 3.85 8.84 -10.44
N ASP A 117 4.34 9.61 -11.42
CA ASP A 117 3.52 10.59 -12.15
C ASP A 117 2.33 9.92 -12.86
N ASN A 118 2.56 8.74 -13.45
CA ASN A 118 1.48 7.96 -14.07
C ASN A 118 0.48 7.44 -13.02
N ALA A 119 0.95 6.99 -11.85
CA ALA A 119 0.07 6.57 -10.76
C ALA A 119 -0.82 7.74 -10.27
N GLU A 120 -0.28 8.95 -10.13
CA GLU A 120 -1.06 10.13 -9.80
C GLU A 120 -2.13 10.45 -10.86
N GLN A 121 -1.78 10.34 -12.13
CA GLN A 121 -2.74 10.51 -13.23
C GLN A 121 -3.86 9.47 -13.15
N GLN A 122 -3.53 8.20 -12.95
CA GLN A 122 -4.54 7.14 -12.84
C GLN A 122 -5.43 7.30 -11.60
N LEU A 123 -4.86 7.68 -10.44
CA LEU A 123 -5.63 7.99 -9.23
C LEU A 123 -6.58 9.18 -9.45
N THR A 124 -6.10 10.23 -10.13
CA THR A 124 -6.93 11.39 -10.49
C THR A 124 -8.11 10.99 -11.38
N LEU A 125 -7.87 10.12 -12.37
CA LEU A 125 -8.94 9.62 -13.26
C LEU A 125 -9.92 8.71 -12.52
N LEU A 126 -9.43 7.90 -11.58
CA LEU A 126 -10.25 7.02 -10.77
C LEU A 126 -11.17 7.82 -9.84
N ALA A 127 -10.63 8.85 -9.16
CA ALA A 127 -11.37 9.74 -8.25
C ALA A 127 -12.56 10.48 -8.89
N ARG A 128 -12.61 10.60 -10.23
CA ARG A 128 -13.72 11.26 -10.93
C ARG A 128 -15.05 10.54 -10.80
N HIS A 129 -15.03 9.22 -10.58
CA HIS A 129 -16.23 8.38 -10.59
C HIS A 129 -16.35 7.48 -9.35
N THR A 130 -15.36 7.48 -8.48
CA THR A 130 -15.30 6.62 -7.29
C THR A 130 -14.80 7.39 -6.09
N ASP A 131 -15.27 7.04 -4.90
CA ASP A 131 -14.64 7.49 -3.67
C ASP A 131 -13.31 6.75 -3.50
N LEU A 132 -12.26 7.45 -3.07
CA LEU A 132 -10.96 6.85 -2.80
C LEU A 132 -10.63 6.90 -1.32
N LEU A 133 -9.98 5.83 -0.85
CA LEU A 133 -9.32 5.77 0.44
C LEU A 133 -7.88 5.30 0.22
N LEU A 134 -6.91 6.17 0.53
CA LEU A 134 -5.50 5.91 0.26
C LEU A 134 -4.80 5.45 1.54
N LEU A 135 -4.22 4.24 1.52
CA LEU A 135 -3.50 3.65 2.63
C LEU A 135 -2.08 3.28 2.18
N PRO A 136 -1.19 4.26 1.95
CA PRO A 136 0.20 3.97 1.63
C PRO A 136 0.88 3.28 2.82
N LEU A 137 1.65 2.25 2.52
CA LEU A 137 2.32 1.39 3.48
C LEU A 137 3.79 1.80 3.60
N SER A 138 4.28 1.80 4.83
CA SER A 138 5.65 2.20 5.14
C SER A 138 6.25 1.34 6.23
N ASP A 139 7.57 1.21 6.20
CA ASP A 139 8.35 0.67 7.30
C ASP A 139 9.25 1.76 7.91
N PRO A 140 9.59 1.71 9.22
CA PRO A 140 10.52 2.68 9.82
C PRO A 140 11.84 2.83 9.06
N LEU A 141 12.40 1.72 8.57
CA LEU A 141 13.63 1.74 7.78
C LEU A 141 13.41 2.29 6.37
N ASP A 142 12.18 2.40 5.86
CA ASP A 142 11.90 3.15 4.64
C ASP A 142 12.12 4.65 4.83
N ARG A 143 12.00 5.16 6.07
CA ARG A 143 11.98 6.59 6.39
C ARG A 143 13.26 7.11 7.03
N ALA A 144 13.94 6.29 7.82
CA ALA A 144 15.17 6.68 8.48
C ALA A 144 16.13 5.49 8.58
N LEU A 145 17.39 5.73 8.20
CA LEU A 145 18.47 4.80 8.49
C LEU A 145 18.87 4.93 9.97
N PRO A 146 19.00 3.83 10.72
CA PRO A 146 19.49 3.86 12.09
C PRO A 146 20.98 4.20 12.09
N ALA A 147 21.50 4.80 13.16
CA ALA A 147 22.94 4.96 13.34
C ALA A 147 23.53 3.64 13.86
N ALA A 148 23.67 2.65 12.99
CA ALA A 148 24.03 1.27 13.33
C ALA A 148 25.37 0.82 12.71
N GLY A 149 26.18 1.76 12.20
CA GLY A 149 27.42 1.47 11.49
C GLY A 149 27.20 0.90 10.10
N LEU A 150 28.02 -0.07 9.70
CA LEU A 150 27.98 -0.65 8.36
C LEU A 150 26.77 -1.57 8.20
N LEU A 151 25.77 -1.12 7.44
CA LEU A 151 24.59 -1.91 7.08
C LEU A 151 24.83 -2.60 5.73
N ARG A 152 24.46 -3.88 5.65
CA ARG A 152 24.50 -4.69 4.43
C ARG A 152 23.09 -4.98 3.97
N PHE A 153 22.77 -4.54 2.76
CA PHE A 153 21.51 -4.83 2.08
C PHE A 153 21.78 -5.78 0.93
N THR A 154 20.93 -6.79 0.78
CA THR A 154 21.02 -7.73 -0.35
C THR A 154 19.74 -7.65 -1.16
N GLN A 155 19.86 -7.42 -2.46
CA GLN A 155 18.73 -7.46 -3.39
C GLN A 155 19.15 -8.20 -4.66
N ASN A 156 18.46 -9.29 -4.98
CA ASN A 156 18.71 -10.10 -6.19
C ASN A 156 20.19 -10.51 -6.36
N GLY A 157 20.88 -10.84 -5.27
CA GLY A 157 22.30 -11.20 -5.28
C GLY A 157 23.29 -10.02 -5.30
N ALA A 158 22.81 -8.79 -5.54
CA ALA A 158 23.61 -7.59 -5.35
C ALA A 158 23.69 -7.23 -3.86
N GLN A 159 24.88 -6.92 -3.38
CA GLN A 159 25.10 -6.43 -2.02
C GLN A 159 25.39 -4.93 -2.06
N LEU A 160 24.72 -4.20 -1.19
CA LEU A 160 24.94 -2.78 -0.96
C LEU A 160 25.38 -2.60 0.49
N GLU A 161 26.60 -2.09 0.66
CA GLU A 161 27.13 -1.67 1.95
C GLU A 161 26.90 -0.17 2.13
N LEU A 162 26.30 0.21 3.25
CA LEU A 162 26.05 1.60 3.62
C LEU A 162 26.62 1.87 5.00
N ASP A 163 27.54 2.83 5.10
CA ASP A 163 27.93 3.35 6.40
C ASP A 163 26.84 4.29 6.92
N SER A 164 25.99 3.75 7.79
CA SER A 164 24.90 4.50 8.40
C SER A 164 25.35 5.48 9.49
N HIS A 165 26.64 5.54 9.85
CA HIS A 165 27.18 6.64 10.69
C HIS A 165 27.33 7.94 9.91
N ASN A 166 27.36 7.91 8.58
CA ASN A 166 27.40 9.10 7.76
C ASN A 166 26.11 9.95 7.96
N GLY A 167 26.26 11.11 8.60
CA GLY A 167 25.15 12.01 8.91
C GLY A 167 24.50 12.62 7.67
N ASP A 168 25.27 12.90 6.61
CA ASP A 168 24.76 13.42 5.35
C ASP A 168 23.89 12.39 4.62
N LEU A 169 24.34 11.13 4.59
CA LEU A 169 23.56 10.03 4.04
C LEU A 169 22.21 9.87 4.78
N ARG A 170 22.22 9.86 6.12
CA ARG A 170 20.99 9.77 6.92
C ARG A 170 20.05 10.94 6.65
N ARG A 171 20.58 12.17 6.56
CA ARG A 171 19.78 13.36 6.23
C ARG A 171 19.17 13.28 4.84
N ALA A 172 19.96 12.91 3.83
CA ALA A 172 19.49 12.77 2.45
C ALA A 172 18.39 11.70 2.34
N TYR A 173 18.58 10.54 2.97
CA TYR A 173 17.59 9.46 2.99
C TYR A 173 16.27 9.90 3.65
N ARG A 174 16.36 10.57 4.81
CA ARG A 174 15.19 11.12 5.50
C ARG A 174 14.46 12.16 4.65
N ASN A 175 15.20 13.04 3.96
CA ASN A 175 14.59 14.06 3.09
C ASN A 175 13.85 13.42 1.91
N GLN A 176 14.35 12.34 1.33
CA GLN A 176 13.64 11.58 0.30
C GLN A 176 12.33 11.00 0.84
N ALA A 177 12.35 10.41 2.04
CA ALA A 177 11.14 9.89 2.67
C ALA A 177 10.09 10.98 2.93
N LEU A 178 10.51 12.13 3.48
CA LEU A 178 9.63 13.28 3.69
C LEU A 178 9.04 13.80 2.37
N ALA A 179 9.82 13.81 1.28
CA ALA A 179 9.32 14.20 -0.03
C ALA A 179 8.24 13.23 -0.56
N ARG A 180 8.40 11.91 -0.35
CA ARG A 180 7.39 10.91 -0.71
C ARG A 180 6.10 11.10 0.09
N GLU A 181 6.20 11.32 1.40
CA GLU A 181 5.05 11.57 2.26
C GLU A 181 4.30 12.85 1.83
N ALA A 182 5.03 13.94 1.63
CA ALA A 182 4.45 15.21 1.16
C ALA A 182 3.81 15.08 -0.22
N ARG A 183 4.30 14.18 -1.08
CA ARG A 183 3.70 13.88 -2.39
C ARG A 183 2.31 13.22 -2.24
N TRP A 184 2.18 12.21 -1.39
CA TRP A 184 0.88 11.59 -1.07
C TRP A 184 -0.09 12.57 -0.43
N GLN A 185 0.38 13.39 0.53
CA GLN A 185 -0.44 14.40 1.20
C GLN A 185 -1.00 15.42 0.19
N ARG A 186 -0.15 15.95 -0.69
CA ARG A 186 -0.58 16.89 -1.75
C ARG A 186 -1.58 16.26 -2.70
N LEU A 187 -1.37 15.00 -3.10
CA LEU A 187 -2.31 14.28 -3.95
C LEU A 187 -3.68 14.12 -3.26
N ALA A 188 -3.68 13.64 -2.01
CA ALA A 188 -4.90 13.42 -1.24
C ALA A 188 -5.69 14.72 -1.05
N GLN A 189 -5.00 15.83 -0.72
CA GLN A 189 -5.61 17.16 -0.62
C GLN A 189 -6.19 17.63 -1.96
N LYS A 190 -5.42 17.51 -3.05
CA LYS A 190 -5.86 17.87 -4.41
C LYS A 190 -7.12 17.10 -4.84
N LEU A 191 -7.21 15.83 -4.48
CA LEU A 191 -8.34 14.97 -4.82
C LEU A 191 -9.51 15.09 -3.82
N GLY A 192 -9.29 15.70 -2.65
CA GLY A 192 -10.28 15.76 -1.57
C GLY A 192 -10.58 14.40 -0.94
N VAL A 193 -9.60 13.48 -0.91
CA VAL A 193 -9.79 12.09 -0.47
C VAL A 193 -9.05 11.81 0.84
N PRO A 194 -9.54 10.93 1.72
CA PRO A 194 -8.84 10.61 2.95
C PRO A 194 -7.57 9.78 2.69
N LEU A 195 -6.54 10.08 3.48
CA LEU A 195 -5.23 9.44 3.47
C LEU A 195 -4.98 8.90 4.88
N LEU A 196 -4.85 7.57 5.02
CA LEU A 196 -4.51 6.90 6.29
C LEU A 196 -3.23 6.09 6.09
N PRO A 197 -2.03 6.71 6.19
CA PRO A 197 -0.78 5.98 6.05
C PRO A 197 -0.68 4.88 7.12
N LEU A 198 -0.24 3.69 6.72
CA LEU A 198 -0.01 2.59 7.65
C LEU A 198 1.49 2.33 7.81
N SER A 199 1.88 1.98 9.03
CA SER A 199 3.25 1.62 9.36
C SER A 199 3.32 0.20 9.91
N THR A 200 4.39 -0.52 9.55
CA THR A 200 4.74 -1.82 10.15
C THR A 200 5.15 -1.69 11.62
N GLN A 201 5.40 -0.48 12.13
CA GLN A 201 5.84 -0.23 13.51
C GLN A 201 4.72 -0.38 14.55
N LEU A 202 3.47 -0.18 14.13
CA LEU A 202 2.30 -0.10 15.01
C LEU A 202 1.33 -1.23 14.71
N GLU A 203 0.53 -1.63 15.69
CA GLU A 203 -0.53 -2.60 15.46
C GLU A 203 -1.62 -2.02 14.55
N LEU A 204 -2.17 -2.85 13.66
CA LEU A 204 -3.08 -2.41 12.59
C LEU A 204 -4.37 -1.77 13.13
N VAL A 205 -4.96 -2.37 14.16
CA VAL A 205 -6.27 -1.92 14.66
C VAL A 205 -6.12 -0.56 15.36
N GLU A 206 -5.08 -0.40 16.17
CA GLU A 206 -4.80 0.83 16.92
C GLU A 206 -4.56 2.00 15.97
N GLN A 207 -3.66 1.85 14.99
CA GLN A 207 -3.38 2.93 14.04
C GLN A 207 -4.60 3.30 13.18
N LEU A 208 -5.46 2.35 12.82
CA LEU A 208 -6.70 2.65 12.08
C LEU A 208 -7.70 3.42 12.96
N GLN A 209 -7.84 3.05 14.24
CA GLN A 209 -8.72 3.75 15.17
C GLN A 209 -8.29 5.21 15.39
N GLU A 210 -6.99 5.44 15.60
CA GLU A 210 -6.43 6.79 15.75
C GLU A 210 -6.68 7.64 14.49
N GLN A 211 -6.38 7.10 13.31
CA GLN A 211 -6.52 7.81 12.05
C GLN A 211 -7.99 8.13 11.72
N LEU A 212 -8.91 7.19 11.95
CA LEU A 212 -10.35 7.40 11.74
C LEU A 212 -10.93 8.43 12.71
N SER A 213 -10.51 8.40 13.98
CA SER A 213 -10.93 9.39 14.98
C SER A 213 -10.47 10.80 14.60
N GLY A 214 -9.24 10.93 14.09
CA GLY A 214 -8.73 12.20 13.56
C GLY A 214 -9.50 12.73 12.34
N LEU A 215 -9.99 11.85 11.47
CA LEU A 215 -10.84 12.24 10.33
C LEU A 215 -12.22 12.73 10.76
N GLN A 216 -12.82 12.13 11.80
CA GLN A 216 -14.12 12.55 12.32
C GLN A 216 -14.03 13.95 12.95
N ALA A 217 -12.98 14.22 13.73
CA ALA A 217 -12.76 15.53 14.35
C ALA A 217 -12.58 16.66 13.32
N ARG A 218 -12.03 16.36 12.14
CA ARG A 218 -11.86 17.35 11.05
C ARG A 218 -13.14 17.65 10.28
N LYS A 219 -14.15 16.76 10.32
CA LYS A 219 -15.45 16.98 9.67
C LYS A 219 -16.44 17.75 10.55
N SER A 220 -16.16 17.85 11.85
CA SER A 220 -17.01 18.56 12.83
C SER A 220 -16.61 20.02 13.09
N LEU A 221 -15.60 20.52 12.37
CA LEU A 221 -15.12 21.91 12.40
C LEU A 221 -15.48 22.60 11.08
#